data_AF-A0A955GY07-F1
#
_entry.id   AF-A0A955GY07-F1
#
_cell.length_a   1.000
_cell.length_b   1.000
_cell.length_c   1.000
_cell.angle_alpha   90.00
_cell.angle_beta   90.00
_cell.angle_gamma   90.00
#
_symmetry.space_group_name_H-M   'P 1'
#
loop_
_entity.id
_entity.type
_entity.pdbx_description
1 polymer ?
#
loop_
_entity_poly.entity_id
_entity_poly.type
_entity_poly.pdbx_seq_one_letter_code
_entity_poly.pdbx_strand_id
1 'polypeptide(L)'
;MNDGFFNAMHTRVLGMLVLLMAVLALFSYAILNFAKVDFLNPAPATIQVMGEGEVEAKPDLGQFTFSVTAQGETAAEAQEISGTKINDILAYLREQEIEDKDVKVQNYNLYPRWRYEERLCPVGSYCPPGERVEDGYEATQSVTVRVRQTDKAGALIAGVGERGATNISDLRFTIDEPEAIQAEARALAIADAQAKAEVLAAQLGVEIVRLSGYSENGGYAPMFYQSRAMAMDDMAEEAGFGGAEMPVGEETTTAQVTLVYQVR
;
A
#
# COMPACT_ATOMS: atom_id res chain seq x y z
N MET A 1 71.57 36.95 61.57
CA MET A 1 70.77 35.70 61.60
C MET A 1 69.42 36.01 62.23
N ASN A 2 68.39 36.32 61.42
CA ASN A 2 66.98 36.00 61.67
C ASN A 2 66.06 36.65 60.61
N ASP A 3 66.07 36.12 59.38
CA ASP A 3 65.10 36.49 58.34
C ASP A 3 64.11 35.35 58.03
N GLY A 4 63.98 34.37 58.94
CA GLY A 4 63.23 33.13 58.68
C GLY A 4 61.79 33.05 59.20
N PHE A 5 61.43 33.86 60.21
CA PHE A 5 60.20 33.61 60.97
C PHE A 5 58.94 34.25 60.35
N PHE A 6 59.02 35.50 59.89
CA PHE A 6 57.89 36.18 59.26
C PHE A 6 57.50 35.59 57.90
N ASN A 7 58.48 35.08 57.16
CA ASN A 7 58.25 34.53 55.82
C ASN A 7 57.44 33.23 55.85
N ALA A 8 57.62 32.41 56.89
CA ALA A 8 56.90 31.14 57.09
C ALA A 8 55.43 31.33 57.49
N MET A 9 55.11 32.39 58.25
CA MET A 9 53.73 32.71 58.63
C MET A 9 52.94 33.25 57.44
N HIS A 10 53.54 34.14 56.64
CA HIS A 10 52.92 34.67 55.43
C HIS A 10 52.68 33.58 54.36
N THR A 11 53.62 32.66 54.15
CA THR A 11 53.41 31.53 53.21
C THR A 11 52.30 30.59 53.66
N ARG A 12 52.14 30.35 54.97
CA ARG A 12 51.02 29.53 55.50
C ARG A 12 49.66 30.19 55.32
N VAL A 13 49.56 31.51 55.59
CA VAL A 13 48.32 32.27 55.39
C VAL A 13 47.96 32.35 53.90
N LEU A 14 48.94 32.56 53.02
CA LEU A 14 48.72 32.57 51.58
C LEU A 14 48.23 31.21 51.07
N GLY A 15 48.82 30.11 51.57
CA GLY A 15 48.40 28.74 51.25
C GLY A 15 46.95 28.45 51.68
N MET A 16 46.54 28.89 52.88
CA MET A 16 45.16 28.75 53.35
C MET A 16 44.16 29.54 52.49
N LEU A 17 44.52 30.76 52.07
CA LEU A 17 43.65 31.58 51.21
C LEU A 17 43.48 30.95 49.82
N VAL A 18 44.54 30.37 49.25
CA VAL A 18 44.45 29.64 47.98
C VAL A 18 43.58 28.40 48.10
N LEU A 19 43.69 27.65 49.19
CA LEU A 19 42.81 26.50 49.46
C LEU A 19 41.35 26.92 49.64
N LEU A 20 41.08 28.00 50.37
CA LEU A 20 39.71 28.52 50.54
C LEU A 20 39.11 28.94 49.19
N MET A 21 39.87 29.64 48.35
CA MET A 21 39.42 30.02 47.01
C MET A 21 39.18 28.80 46.11
N ALA A 22 40.03 27.77 46.19
CA ALA A 22 39.82 26.53 45.45
C ALA A 22 38.54 25.80 45.91
N VAL A 23 38.28 25.75 47.22
CA VAL A 23 37.04 25.16 47.77
C VAL A 23 35.81 25.96 47.33
N LEU A 24 35.85 27.30 47.38
CA LEU A 24 34.76 28.14 46.92
C LEU A 24 34.51 28.02 45.40
N ALA A 25 35.57 27.89 44.60
CA ALA A 25 35.46 27.66 43.17
C ALA A 25 34.84 26.29 42.85
N LEU A 26 35.25 25.24 43.57
CA LEU A 26 34.66 23.91 43.46
C LEU A 26 33.20 23.89 43.92
N PHE A 27 32.86 24.62 44.98
CA PHE A 27 31.49 24.73 45.48
C PHE A 27 30.59 25.50 44.50
N SER A 28 31.09 26.60 43.92
CA SER A 28 30.39 27.35 42.88
C SER A 28 30.21 26.51 41.61
N TYR A 29 31.25 25.77 41.19
CA TYR A 29 31.17 24.84 40.07
C TYR A 29 30.15 23.72 40.35
N ALA A 30 30.12 23.17 41.56
CA ALA A 30 29.14 22.16 41.96
C ALA A 30 27.71 22.72 41.91
N ILE A 31 27.45 23.93 42.42
CA ILE A 31 26.14 24.59 42.36
C ILE A 31 25.70 24.83 40.90
N LEU A 32 26.60 25.31 40.04
CA LEU A 32 26.31 25.55 38.62
C LEU A 32 26.03 24.25 37.86
N ASN A 33 26.68 23.14 38.24
CA ASN A 33 26.37 21.84 37.68
C ASN A 33 25.06 21.27 38.24
N PHE A 34 24.77 21.44 39.54
CA PHE A 34 23.49 21.03 40.14
C PHE A 34 22.29 21.76 39.53
N ALA A 35 22.45 23.04 39.19
CA ALA A 35 21.43 23.82 38.50
C ALA A 35 21.22 23.39 37.03
N LYS A 36 22.17 22.66 36.44
CA LYS A 36 22.02 22.05 35.09
C LYS A 36 21.49 20.61 35.14
N VAL A 37 21.45 20.00 36.32
CA VAL A 37 20.84 18.69 36.54
C VAL A 37 19.33 18.90 36.68
N ASP A 38 18.68 19.32 35.58
CA ASP A 38 17.23 19.27 35.37
C ASP A 38 16.76 17.80 35.21
N PHE A 39 17.22 16.91 36.08
CA PHE A 39 16.86 15.49 36.10
C PHE A 39 15.53 15.22 36.84
N LEU A 40 14.75 16.27 37.12
CA LEU A 40 13.46 16.20 37.81
C LEU A 40 12.36 16.96 37.05
N ASN A 41 12.40 16.97 35.72
CA ASN A 41 11.18 17.28 34.97
C ASN A 41 10.38 15.97 34.90
N PRO A 42 9.35 15.73 35.76
CA PRO A 42 8.45 14.62 35.51
C PRO A 42 7.94 14.80 34.08
N ALA A 43 7.95 13.72 33.29
CA ALA A 43 7.38 13.76 31.94
C ALA A 43 6.02 14.47 32.04
N PRO A 44 5.76 15.51 31.22
CA PRO A 44 4.56 16.29 31.36
C PRO A 44 3.35 15.35 31.33
N ALA A 45 2.35 15.64 32.17
CA ALA A 45 1.12 14.85 32.16
C ALA A 45 0.54 14.86 30.74
N THR A 46 0.17 13.68 30.26
CA THR A 46 -0.37 13.52 28.91
C THR A 46 -1.63 12.68 28.94
N ILE A 47 -2.52 12.94 27.98
CA ILE A 47 -3.60 12.03 27.63
C ILE A 47 -3.33 11.50 26.23
N GLN A 48 -3.61 10.22 26.03
CA GLN A 48 -3.49 9.55 24.75
C GLN A 48 -4.86 9.05 24.35
N VAL A 49 -5.28 9.38 23.14
CA VAL A 49 -6.56 8.99 22.59
C VAL A 49 -6.37 8.37 21.22
N MET A 50 -7.22 7.39 20.92
CA MET A 50 -7.30 6.75 19.62
C MET A 50 -8.62 7.16 18.97
N GLY A 51 -8.51 7.69 17.75
CA GLY A 51 -9.65 8.00 16.90
C GLY A 51 -9.71 7.06 15.71
N GLU A 52 -10.94 6.80 15.28
CA GLU A 52 -11.25 5.95 14.15
C GLU A 52 -12.10 6.74 13.15
N GLY A 53 -11.82 6.54 11.87
CA GLY A 53 -12.57 7.16 10.78
C GLY A 53 -12.84 6.12 9.70
N GLU A 54 -14.06 6.12 9.18
CA GLU A 54 -14.53 5.14 8.22
C GLU A 54 -15.22 5.86 7.08
N VAL A 55 -14.87 5.48 5.85
CA VAL A 55 -15.50 5.97 4.64
C VAL A 55 -15.92 4.78 3.81
N GLU A 56 -17.21 4.69 3.53
CA GLU A 56 -17.78 3.75 2.58
C GLU A 56 -17.77 4.38 1.19
N ALA A 57 -17.13 3.73 0.23
CA ALA A 57 -17.07 4.19 -1.14
C ALA A 57 -17.47 3.05 -2.09
N LYS A 58 -18.25 3.41 -3.10
CA LYS A 58 -18.55 2.48 -4.20
C LYS A 58 -17.37 2.49 -5.17
N PRO A 59 -16.88 1.31 -5.59
CA PRO A 59 -15.89 1.24 -6.64
C PRO A 59 -16.36 1.98 -7.90
N ASP A 60 -15.58 2.96 -8.35
CA ASP A 60 -15.85 3.75 -9.54
C ASP A 60 -15.03 3.29 -10.76
N LEU A 61 -14.23 2.22 -10.58
CA LEU A 61 -13.33 1.73 -11.59
C LEU A 61 -13.33 0.21 -11.66
N GLY A 62 -13.71 -0.33 -12.82
CA GLY A 62 -13.46 -1.71 -13.20
C GLY A 62 -12.08 -1.81 -13.81
N GLN A 63 -11.34 -2.86 -13.51
CA GLN A 63 -10.10 -3.18 -14.20
C GLN A 63 -10.12 -4.65 -14.58
N PHE A 64 -9.81 -4.96 -15.83
CA PHE A 64 -9.58 -6.33 -16.27
C PHE A 64 -8.33 -6.39 -17.14
N THR A 65 -7.76 -7.58 -17.26
CA THR A 65 -6.65 -7.86 -18.17
C THR A 65 -7.13 -8.86 -19.20
N PHE A 66 -6.74 -8.67 -20.45
CA PHE A 66 -6.93 -9.68 -21.48
C PHE A 66 -5.60 -9.98 -22.16
N SER A 67 -5.47 -11.18 -22.70
CA SER A 67 -4.36 -11.55 -23.56
C SER A 67 -4.84 -12.11 -24.90
N VAL A 68 -4.01 -11.92 -25.91
CA VAL A 68 -4.17 -12.49 -27.24
C VAL A 68 -2.95 -13.35 -27.52
N THR A 69 -3.17 -14.66 -27.64
CA THR A 69 -2.19 -15.63 -28.09
C THR A 69 -2.47 -16.00 -29.54
N ALA A 70 -1.46 -15.89 -30.39
CA ALA A 70 -1.50 -16.27 -31.79
C ALA A 70 -0.30 -17.14 -32.14
N GLN A 71 -0.51 -18.08 -33.05
CA GLN A 71 0.51 -19.01 -33.52
C GLN A 71 0.68 -18.85 -35.03
N GLY A 72 1.91 -19.05 -35.49
CA GLY A 72 2.27 -19.02 -36.91
C GLY A 72 3.43 -19.96 -37.20
N GLU A 73 3.60 -20.36 -38.45
CA GLU A 73 4.74 -21.19 -38.88
C GLU A 73 6.06 -20.40 -38.75
N THR A 74 5.98 -19.08 -38.92
CA THR A 74 7.08 -18.15 -38.69
C THR A 74 6.79 -17.19 -37.55
N ALA A 75 7.86 -16.63 -36.98
CA ALA A 75 7.77 -15.52 -36.05
C ALA A 75 6.87 -14.40 -36.60
N ALA A 76 7.18 -13.91 -37.81
CA ALA A 76 6.48 -12.79 -38.44
C ALA A 76 4.97 -13.04 -38.58
N GLU A 77 4.58 -14.25 -39.01
CA GLU A 77 3.17 -14.64 -39.12
C GLU A 77 2.46 -14.62 -37.76
N ALA A 78 3.09 -15.16 -36.71
CA ALA A 78 2.52 -15.12 -35.36
C ALA A 78 2.34 -13.67 -34.87
N GLN A 79 3.27 -12.77 -35.18
CA GLN A 79 3.16 -11.34 -34.82
C GLN A 79 2.04 -10.65 -35.59
N GLU A 80 1.89 -10.91 -36.89
CA GLU A 80 0.86 -10.30 -37.74
C GLU A 80 -0.55 -10.72 -37.31
N ILE A 81 -0.75 -12.00 -37.02
CA ILE A 81 -2.04 -12.52 -36.52
C ILE A 81 -2.36 -11.91 -35.15
N SER A 82 -1.39 -11.87 -34.22
CA SER A 82 -1.57 -11.26 -32.91
C SER A 82 -1.90 -9.78 -33.02
N GLY A 83 -1.16 -9.04 -33.85
CA GLY A 83 -1.34 -7.61 -34.08
C GLY A 83 -2.71 -7.28 -34.67
N THR A 84 -3.19 -8.08 -35.62
CA THR A 84 -4.52 -7.90 -36.22
C THR A 84 -5.63 -8.02 -35.18
N LYS A 85 -5.59 -9.09 -34.36
CA LYS A 85 -6.57 -9.33 -33.29
C LYS A 85 -6.53 -8.23 -32.22
N ILE A 86 -5.34 -7.84 -31.78
CA ILE A 86 -5.17 -6.76 -30.81
C ILE A 86 -5.73 -5.44 -31.36
N ASN A 87 -5.43 -5.10 -32.60
CA ASN A 87 -5.92 -3.86 -33.21
C ASN A 87 -7.45 -3.83 -33.32
N ASP A 88 -8.08 -4.96 -33.64
CA ASP A 88 -9.54 -5.09 -33.68
C ASP A 88 -10.15 -4.90 -32.27
N ILE A 89 -9.58 -5.51 -31.25
CA ILE A 89 -10.00 -5.32 -29.86
C ILE A 89 -9.82 -3.85 -29.43
N LEU A 90 -8.68 -3.22 -29.75
CA LEU A 90 -8.43 -1.82 -29.40
C LEU A 90 -9.37 -0.86 -30.13
N ALA A 91 -9.74 -1.15 -31.38
CA ALA A 91 -10.74 -0.36 -32.11
C ALA A 91 -12.10 -0.45 -31.42
N TYR A 92 -12.54 -1.66 -31.06
CA TYR A 92 -13.77 -1.88 -30.31
C TYR A 92 -13.78 -1.13 -28.97
N LEU A 93 -12.69 -1.20 -28.19
CA LEU A 93 -12.61 -0.49 -26.91
C LEU A 93 -12.78 1.03 -27.09
N ARG A 94 -12.21 1.62 -28.15
CA ARG A 94 -12.42 3.05 -28.48
C ARG A 94 -13.86 3.35 -28.89
N GLU A 95 -14.51 2.48 -29.64
CA GLU A 95 -15.93 2.60 -29.99
C GLU A 95 -16.83 2.55 -28.75
N GLN A 96 -16.42 1.82 -27.72
CA GLN A 96 -17.09 1.77 -26.42
C GLN A 96 -16.68 2.91 -25.47
N GLU A 97 -16.03 3.95 -26.00
CA GLU A 97 -15.62 5.16 -25.27
C GLU A 97 -14.54 4.93 -24.21
N ILE A 98 -13.74 3.86 -24.34
CA ILE A 98 -12.54 3.67 -23.51
C ILE A 98 -11.41 4.53 -24.08
N GLU A 99 -10.90 5.44 -23.24
CA GLU A 99 -9.80 6.33 -23.61
C GLU A 99 -8.47 5.58 -23.70
N ASP A 100 -7.57 6.01 -24.60
CA ASP A 100 -6.23 5.40 -24.73
C ASP A 100 -5.42 5.43 -23.42
N LYS A 101 -5.66 6.42 -22.53
CA LYS A 101 -5.02 6.51 -21.21
C LYS A 101 -5.41 5.36 -20.27
N ASP A 102 -6.59 4.79 -20.49
CA ASP A 102 -7.17 3.71 -19.70
C ASP A 102 -6.85 2.32 -20.29
N VAL A 103 -6.06 2.27 -21.37
CA VAL A 103 -5.57 1.02 -21.98
C VAL A 103 -4.05 0.97 -21.90
N LYS A 104 -3.52 -0.10 -21.29
CA LYS A 104 -2.07 -0.28 -21.09
C LYS A 104 -1.63 -1.66 -21.53
N VAL A 105 -0.71 -1.73 -22.50
CA VAL A 105 -0.02 -2.98 -22.83
C VAL A 105 0.89 -3.35 -21.64
N GLN A 106 0.67 -4.54 -21.08
CA GLN A 106 1.49 -5.04 -19.96
C GLN A 106 2.76 -5.71 -20.45
N ASN A 107 2.64 -6.61 -21.42
CA ASN A 107 3.74 -7.40 -21.92
C ASN A 107 3.47 -7.87 -23.35
N TYR A 108 4.57 -8.14 -24.06
CA TYR A 108 4.58 -8.77 -25.36
C TYR A 108 5.68 -9.82 -25.36
N ASN A 109 5.32 -11.06 -25.67
CA ASN A 109 6.21 -12.20 -25.67
C ASN A 109 6.09 -12.95 -27.00
N LEU A 110 7.22 -13.44 -27.51
CA LEU A 110 7.29 -14.27 -28.71
C LEU A 110 8.25 -15.41 -28.43
N TYR A 111 7.78 -16.65 -28.54
CA TYR A 111 8.59 -17.83 -28.28
C TYR A 111 8.42 -18.89 -29.38
N PRO A 112 9.48 -19.65 -29.72
CA PRO A 112 9.34 -20.81 -30.58
C PRO A 112 8.52 -21.89 -29.86
N ARG A 113 7.61 -22.51 -30.60
CA ARG A 113 6.87 -23.69 -30.17
C ARG A 113 7.68 -24.94 -30.52
N TRP A 114 7.53 -25.96 -29.69
CA TRP A 114 8.22 -27.23 -29.87
C TRP A 114 7.22 -28.36 -29.72
N ARG A 115 7.34 -29.36 -30.58
CA ARG A 115 6.64 -30.65 -30.46
C ARG A 115 7.63 -31.76 -30.14
N TYR A 116 7.18 -32.77 -29.42
CA TYR A 116 7.95 -33.98 -29.18
C TYR A 116 7.44 -35.08 -30.09
N GLU A 117 8.31 -35.58 -30.96
CA GLU A 117 8.01 -36.72 -31.81
C GLU A 117 8.47 -38.00 -31.12
N GLU A 118 7.51 -38.89 -30.82
CA GLU A 118 7.79 -40.19 -30.25
C GLU A 118 8.45 -41.10 -31.30
N ARG A 119 9.54 -41.75 -30.90
CA ARG A 119 10.19 -42.79 -31.74
C ARG A 119 9.61 -44.15 -31.38
N LEU A 120 9.34 -44.97 -32.39
CA LEU A 120 8.84 -46.34 -32.22
C LEU A 120 9.80 -47.15 -31.32
N CYS A 121 9.30 -47.61 -30.17
CA CYS A 121 10.06 -48.45 -29.26
C CYS A 121 10.14 -49.89 -29.82
N PRO A 122 11.35 -50.45 -30.06
CA PRO A 122 11.48 -51.87 -30.40
C PRO A 122 11.09 -52.73 -29.19
N VAL A 123 10.25 -53.74 -29.39
CA VAL A 123 9.81 -54.65 -28.32
C VAL A 123 11.04 -55.37 -27.73
N GLY A 124 11.25 -55.20 -26.43
CA GLY A 124 12.36 -55.83 -25.69
C GLY A 124 13.69 -55.06 -25.69
N SER A 125 13.73 -53.79 -26.11
CA SER A 125 14.94 -52.95 -26.09
C SER A 125 14.72 -51.58 -25.43
N TYR A 126 15.82 -50.88 -25.12
CA TYR A 126 15.78 -49.50 -24.64
C TYR A 126 15.07 -48.60 -25.67
N CYS A 127 14.05 -47.88 -25.22
CA CYS A 127 13.35 -46.92 -26.08
C CYS A 127 14.08 -45.56 -26.05
N PRO A 128 14.54 -45.04 -27.20
CA PRO A 128 15.19 -43.74 -27.24
C PRO A 128 14.20 -42.63 -26.84
N PRO A 129 14.67 -41.56 -26.16
CA PRO A 129 13.83 -40.42 -25.86
C PRO A 129 13.31 -39.76 -27.15
N GLY A 130 12.10 -39.20 -27.09
CA GLY A 130 11.49 -38.48 -28.21
C GLY A 130 12.35 -37.29 -28.67
N GLU A 131 12.22 -36.94 -29.95
CA GLU A 131 12.96 -35.82 -30.54
C GLU A 131 12.16 -34.52 -30.43
N ARG A 132 12.82 -33.44 -30.02
CA ARG A 132 12.20 -32.11 -29.96
C ARG A 132 12.35 -31.41 -31.30
N VAL A 133 11.23 -31.18 -31.98
CA VAL A 133 11.16 -30.53 -33.29
C VAL A 133 10.49 -29.17 -33.13
N GLU A 134 11.02 -28.14 -33.78
CA GLU A 134 10.39 -26.81 -33.80
C GLU A 134 9.04 -26.87 -34.52
N ASP A 135 8.01 -26.31 -33.91
CA ASP A 135 6.61 -26.37 -34.37
C ASP A 135 6.03 -24.95 -34.50
N GLY A 136 6.81 -24.06 -35.12
CA GLY A 136 6.45 -22.67 -35.36
C GLY A 136 6.70 -21.74 -34.16
N TYR A 137 5.93 -20.67 -34.08
CA TYR A 137 6.09 -19.59 -33.10
C TYR A 137 4.75 -19.26 -32.44
N GLU A 138 4.82 -18.75 -31.22
CA GLU A 138 3.68 -18.24 -30.46
C GLU A 138 3.97 -16.81 -29.98
N ALA A 139 3.11 -15.88 -30.38
CA ALA A 139 3.09 -14.52 -29.89
C ALA A 139 1.97 -14.36 -28.86
N THR A 140 2.29 -13.85 -27.68
CA THR A 140 1.32 -13.51 -26.63
C THR A 140 1.48 -12.06 -26.21
N GLN A 141 0.39 -11.30 -26.28
CA GLN A 141 0.34 -9.92 -25.82
C GLN A 141 -0.74 -9.78 -24.76
N SER A 142 -0.45 -9.12 -23.65
CA SER A 142 -1.43 -8.85 -22.60
C SER A 142 -1.64 -7.35 -22.44
N VAL A 143 -2.89 -6.97 -22.20
CA VAL A 143 -3.34 -5.59 -22.10
C VAL A 143 -4.27 -5.45 -20.89
N THR A 144 -4.01 -4.45 -20.07
CA THR A 144 -4.91 -4.03 -18.99
C THR A 144 -5.82 -2.92 -19.49
N VAL A 145 -7.10 -3.02 -19.15
CA VAL A 145 -8.13 -2.05 -19.46
C VAL A 145 -8.74 -1.54 -18.16
N ARG A 146 -8.83 -0.22 -18.01
CA ARG A 146 -9.55 0.46 -16.94
C ARG A 146 -10.91 0.93 -17.48
N VAL A 147 -11.96 0.72 -16.71
CA VAL A 147 -13.36 0.94 -17.10
C VAL A 147 -14.01 1.81 -16.04
N ARG A 148 -14.15 3.11 -16.31
CA ARG A 148 -14.75 4.09 -15.39
C ARG A 148 -16.27 3.93 -15.26
N GLN A 149 -16.90 3.32 -16.26
CA GLN A 149 -18.32 2.97 -16.22
C GLN A 149 -18.43 1.49 -15.86
N THR A 150 -18.33 1.17 -14.57
CA THR A 150 -18.28 -0.21 -14.05
C THR A 150 -19.41 -1.10 -14.55
N ASP A 151 -20.60 -0.55 -14.75
CA ASP A 151 -21.77 -1.25 -15.31
C ASP A 151 -21.54 -1.79 -16.74
N LYS A 152 -20.65 -1.16 -17.52
CA LYS A 152 -20.28 -1.61 -18.87
C LYS A 152 -19.23 -2.74 -18.87
N ALA A 153 -18.61 -3.04 -17.73
CA ALA A 153 -17.48 -3.97 -17.68
C ALA A 153 -17.81 -5.37 -18.22
N GLY A 154 -19.00 -5.91 -17.90
CA GLY A 154 -19.44 -7.21 -18.39
C GLY A 154 -19.60 -7.26 -19.92
N ALA A 155 -20.22 -6.23 -20.50
CA ALA A 155 -20.39 -6.11 -21.95
C ALA A 155 -19.05 -5.91 -22.68
N LEU A 156 -18.14 -5.13 -22.08
CA LEU A 156 -16.79 -4.95 -22.60
C LEU A 156 -16.01 -6.27 -22.65
N ILE A 157 -16.04 -7.04 -21.56
CA ILE A 157 -15.38 -8.35 -21.47
C ILE A 157 -15.93 -9.31 -22.53
N ALA A 158 -17.26 -9.38 -22.69
CA ALA A 158 -17.88 -10.21 -23.71
C ALA A 158 -17.43 -9.81 -25.12
N GLY A 159 -17.48 -8.51 -25.46
CA GLY A 159 -17.08 -8.02 -26.79
C GLY A 159 -15.58 -8.18 -27.08
N VAL A 160 -14.72 -8.12 -26.06
CA VAL A 160 -13.28 -8.44 -26.16
C VAL A 160 -13.09 -9.95 -26.44
N GLY A 161 -13.85 -10.82 -25.78
CA GLY A 161 -13.84 -12.26 -26.01
C GLY A 161 -14.25 -12.64 -27.44
N GLU A 162 -15.32 -12.04 -27.95
CA GLU A 162 -15.81 -12.26 -29.32
C GLU A 162 -14.78 -11.88 -30.41
N ARG A 163 -13.87 -10.94 -30.09
CA ARG A 163 -12.82 -10.43 -31.00
C ARG A 163 -11.49 -11.18 -30.88
N GLY A 164 -11.47 -12.30 -30.16
CA GLY A 164 -10.34 -13.22 -30.16
C GLY A 164 -9.32 -13.01 -29.05
N ALA A 165 -9.72 -12.37 -27.94
CA ALA A 165 -8.99 -12.52 -26.69
C ALA A 165 -8.99 -13.99 -26.27
N THR A 166 -7.80 -14.54 -26.01
CA THR A 166 -7.60 -15.95 -25.65
C THR A 166 -7.70 -16.18 -24.15
N ASN A 167 -7.43 -15.15 -23.36
CA ASN A 167 -7.62 -15.18 -21.92
C ASN A 167 -8.12 -13.81 -21.44
N ILE A 168 -9.05 -13.81 -20.50
CA ILE A 168 -9.51 -12.61 -19.79
C ILE A 168 -9.44 -12.94 -18.31
N SER A 169 -8.74 -12.10 -17.55
CA SER A 169 -8.42 -12.33 -16.14
C SER A 169 -8.52 -11.04 -15.33
N ASP A 170 -8.39 -11.19 -14.01
CA ASP A 170 -8.20 -10.10 -13.06
C ASP A 170 -9.26 -9.01 -13.11
N LEU A 171 -10.51 -9.38 -13.40
CA LEU A 171 -11.61 -8.45 -13.21
C LEU A 171 -11.71 -8.12 -11.72
N ARG A 172 -11.41 -6.86 -11.41
CA ARG A 172 -11.55 -6.29 -10.09
C ARG A 172 -12.21 -4.93 -10.19
N PHE A 173 -12.98 -4.62 -9.17
CA PHE A 173 -13.52 -3.29 -8.98
C PHE A 173 -12.69 -2.59 -7.90
N THR A 174 -12.35 -1.34 -8.15
CA THR A 174 -11.50 -0.52 -7.28
C THR A 174 -11.92 0.93 -7.40
N ILE A 175 -11.24 1.79 -6.65
CA ILE A 175 -11.43 3.23 -6.66
C ILE A 175 -10.26 3.85 -7.44
N ASP A 176 -10.53 4.79 -8.36
CA ASP A 176 -9.48 5.43 -9.17
C ASP A 176 -8.51 6.24 -8.30
N GLU A 177 -9.04 6.89 -7.25
CA GLU A 177 -8.28 7.72 -6.29
C GLU A 177 -8.41 7.19 -4.86
N PRO A 178 -7.78 6.05 -4.52
CA PRO A 178 -7.86 5.49 -3.17
C PRO A 178 -7.27 6.45 -2.12
N GLU A 179 -6.25 7.24 -2.49
CA GLU A 179 -5.61 8.21 -1.60
C GLU A 179 -6.58 9.30 -1.11
N ALA A 180 -7.55 9.70 -1.93
CA ALA A 180 -8.55 10.70 -1.55
C ALA A 180 -9.48 10.15 -0.46
N ILE A 181 -9.96 8.91 -0.63
CA ILE A 181 -10.81 8.20 0.34
C ILE A 181 -10.03 7.95 1.65
N GLN A 182 -8.75 7.59 1.53
CA GLN A 182 -7.86 7.43 2.68
C GLN A 182 -7.66 8.74 3.45
N ALA A 183 -7.47 9.86 2.74
CA ALA A 183 -7.34 11.17 3.35
C ALA A 183 -8.63 11.61 4.07
N GLU A 184 -9.79 11.29 3.50
CA GLU A 184 -11.09 11.55 4.13
C GLU A 184 -11.27 10.70 5.41
N ALA A 185 -11.01 9.39 5.35
CA ALA A 185 -11.06 8.51 6.52
C ALA A 185 -10.11 9.00 7.62
N ARG A 186 -8.91 9.46 7.26
CA ARG A 186 -7.95 10.05 8.20
C ARG A 186 -8.46 11.32 8.84
N ALA A 187 -9.09 12.21 8.07
CA ALA A 187 -9.67 13.45 8.60
C ALA A 187 -10.77 13.15 9.64
N LEU A 188 -11.62 12.16 9.36
CA LEU A 188 -12.64 11.68 10.30
C LEU A 188 -11.99 11.11 11.57
N ALA A 189 -10.95 10.28 11.44
CA ALA A 189 -10.24 9.70 12.57
C ALA A 189 -9.59 10.77 13.46
N ILE A 190 -9.03 11.83 12.87
CA ILE A 190 -8.45 12.96 13.61
C ILE A 190 -9.55 13.72 14.36
N ALA A 191 -10.69 14.00 13.71
CA ALA A 191 -11.81 14.68 14.35
C ALA A 191 -12.39 13.87 15.53
N ASP A 192 -12.53 12.56 15.36
CA ASP A 192 -12.98 11.65 16.42
C ASP A 192 -11.98 11.61 17.60
N ALA A 193 -10.67 11.51 17.32
CA ALA A 193 -9.65 11.58 18.36
C ALA A 193 -9.67 12.92 19.11
N GLN A 194 -9.84 14.05 18.40
CA GLN A 194 -9.94 15.38 19.01
C GLN A 194 -11.15 15.48 19.94
N ALA A 195 -12.33 15.06 19.49
CA ALA A 195 -13.54 15.06 20.30
C ALA A 195 -13.39 14.19 21.56
N LYS A 196 -12.79 13.00 21.43
CA LYS A 196 -12.49 12.11 22.55
C LYS A 196 -11.52 12.74 23.55
N ALA A 197 -10.49 13.46 23.08
CA ALA A 197 -9.54 14.15 23.95
C ALA A 197 -10.23 15.24 24.79
N GLU A 198 -11.09 16.05 24.18
CA GLU A 198 -11.82 17.12 24.86
C GLU A 198 -12.74 16.57 25.96
N VAL A 199 -13.50 15.51 25.65
CA VAL A 199 -14.36 14.84 26.63
C VAL A 199 -13.54 14.24 27.77
N LEU A 200 -12.44 13.55 27.46
CA LEU A 200 -11.58 12.92 28.47
C LEU A 200 -10.92 13.97 29.38
N ALA A 201 -10.42 15.07 28.81
CA ALA A 201 -9.83 16.16 29.57
C ALA A 201 -10.84 16.79 30.55
N ALA A 202 -12.07 17.04 30.07
CA ALA A 202 -13.16 17.57 30.91
C ALA A 202 -13.53 16.60 32.05
N GLN A 203 -13.59 15.29 31.78
CA GLN A 203 -13.89 14.26 32.79
C GLN A 203 -12.79 14.12 33.84
N LEU A 204 -11.53 14.30 33.44
CA LEU A 204 -10.37 14.25 34.33
C LEU A 204 -10.12 15.59 35.07
N GLY A 205 -10.82 16.66 34.69
CA GLY A 205 -10.64 17.99 35.26
C GLY A 205 -9.29 18.62 34.91
N VAL A 206 -8.74 18.29 33.74
CA VAL A 206 -7.45 18.81 33.24
C VAL A 206 -7.67 19.66 31.98
N GLU A 207 -6.74 20.57 31.68
CA GLU A 207 -6.77 21.37 30.45
C GLU A 207 -5.79 20.84 29.42
N ILE A 208 -6.22 20.71 28.15
CA ILE A 208 -5.32 20.42 27.02
C ILE A 208 -4.48 21.66 26.71
N VAL A 209 -3.16 21.50 26.72
CA VAL A 209 -2.21 22.58 26.42
C VAL A 209 -1.87 22.61 24.93
N ARG A 210 -1.46 21.46 24.38
CA ARG A 210 -1.05 21.31 22.98
C ARG A 210 -0.97 19.83 22.60
N LEU A 211 -1.03 19.57 21.29
CA LEU A 211 -0.64 18.27 20.73
C LEU A 211 0.86 18.04 20.97
N SER A 212 1.21 16.87 21.51
CA SER A 212 2.59 16.44 21.77
C SER A 212 3.01 15.23 20.95
N GLY A 213 2.07 14.48 20.37
CA GLY A 213 2.36 13.36 19.48
C GLY A 213 1.22 13.02 18.53
N TYR A 214 1.59 12.56 17.34
CA TYR A 214 0.70 12.00 16.32
C TYR A 214 1.30 10.68 15.85
N SER A 215 0.48 9.65 15.78
CA SER A 215 0.84 8.37 15.19
C SER A 215 -0.35 7.86 14.39
N GLU A 216 -0.08 7.34 13.20
CA GLU A 216 -1.05 6.65 12.36
C GLU A 216 -0.65 5.18 12.36
N ASN A 217 -1.56 4.29 12.77
CA ASN A 217 -1.23 2.87 12.95
C ASN A 217 -1.80 2.07 11.77
N GLY A 218 -0.91 1.45 10.98
CA GLY A 218 -1.27 0.40 10.01
C GLY A 218 -1.63 0.89 8.62
N GLY A 219 -1.12 0.16 7.61
CA GLY A 219 -1.44 0.39 6.20
C GLY A 219 -2.92 0.15 5.89
N TYR A 220 -3.45 0.99 5.02
CA TYR A 220 -4.81 0.94 4.50
C TYR A 220 -5.07 -0.42 3.84
N ALA A 221 -5.78 -1.30 4.54
CA ALA A 221 -6.25 -2.56 4.00
C ALA A 221 -7.75 -2.42 3.73
N PRO A 222 -8.18 -2.33 2.47
CA PRO A 222 -9.60 -2.29 2.16
C PRO A 222 -10.27 -3.58 2.63
N MET A 223 -11.33 -3.43 3.41
CA MET A 223 -12.16 -4.54 3.88
C MET A 223 -13.36 -4.67 2.96
N PHE A 224 -13.40 -5.75 2.17
CA PHE A 224 -14.58 -6.09 1.37
C PHE A 224 -15.66 -6.65 2.29
N TYR A 225 -16.76 -5.91 2.47
CA TYR A 225 -17.97 -6.48 3.04
C TYR A 225 -18.71 -7.28 1.96
N GLN A 226 -18.50 -8.60 1.92
CA GLN A 226 -19.46 -9.47 1.24
C GLN A 226 -20.78 -9.39 2.02
N SER A 227 -21.76 -8.67 1.48
CA SER A 227 -23.12 -8.68 1.98
C SER A 227 -23.63 -10.12 2.00
N ARG A 228 -23.63 -10.74 3.18
CA ARG A 228 -24.20 -12.07 3.45
C ARG A 228 -25.73 -11.99 3.49
N ALA A 229 -26.31 -11.48 2.41
CA ALA A 229 -27.73 -11.25 2.28
C ALA A 229 -28.20 -11.44 0.83
N MET A 230 -27.85 -12.56 0.21
CA MET A 230 -28.78 -13.30 -0.67
C MET A 230 -28.51 -14.79 -0.49
N ALA A 231 -29.42 -15.45 0.23
CA ALA A 231 -29.57 -16.90 0.21
C ALA A 231 -29.67 -17.35 -1.27
N MET A 232 -28.84 -18.27 -1.75
CA MET A 232 -29.06 -19.71 -1.61
C MET A 232 -30.56 -20.06 -1.71
N ASP A 233 -31.19 -19.78 -2.87
CA ASP A 233 -32.26 -20.68 -3.35
C ASP A 233 -32.59 -20.65 -4.87
N ASP A 234 -32.14 -19.69 -5.69
CA ASP A 234 -32.67 -19.59 -7.09
C ASP A 234 -31.64 -19.64 -8.25
N MET A 235 -30.44 -20.22 -8.08
CA MET A 235 -29.48 -20.38 -9.19
C MET A 235 -29.35 -21.81 -9.67
N ALA A 236 -30.46 -22.35 -10.19
CA ALA A 236 -30.46 -23.61 -10.91
C ALA A 236 -31.30 -23.57 -12.20
N GLU A 237 -31.18 -22.53 -13.04
CA GLU A 237 -31.47 -22.67 -14.48
C GLU A 237 -30.93 -21.50 -15.30
N GLU A 238 -29.86 -21.76 -16.05
CA GLU A 238 -29.38 -21.12 -17.30
C GLU A 238 -27.87 -20.88 -17.31
N ALA A 239 -27.15 -21.91 -17.74
CA ALA A 239 -25.77 -21.80 -18.20
C ALA A 239 -25.77 -21.12 -19.59
N GLY A 240 -25.77 -19.80 -19.59
CA GLY A 240 -25.40 -18.95 -20.71
C GLY A 240 -24.60 -17.78 -20.19
N PHE A 241 -23.33 -17.66 -20.60
CA PHE A 241 -22.51 -16.47 -20.31
C PHE A 241 -23.07 -15.29 -21.12
N GLY A 242 -24.17 -14.71 -20.63
CA GLY A 242 -24.83 -13.55 -21.19
C GLY A 242 -25.23 -12.63 -20.05
N GLY A 243 -24.41 -11.61 -19.79
CA GLY A 243 -24.79 -10.47 -18.94
C GLY A 243 -25.02 -10.80 -17.47
N ALA A 244 -24.11 -11.54 -16.81
CA ALA A 244 -24.12 -11.59 -15.35
C ALA A 244 -23.95 -10.16 -14.80
N GLU A 245 -24.99 -9.62 -14.15
CA GLU A 245 -24.89 -8.42 -13.34
C GLU A 245 -23.89 -8.71 -12.22
N MET A 246 -22.74 -8.04 -12.24
CA MET A 246 -21.70 -8.22 -11.23
C MET A 246 -21.89 -7.15 -10.16
N PRO A 247 -22.38 -7.51 -8.95
CA PRO A 247 -22.54 -6.53 -7.89
C PRO A 247 -21.17 -6.00 -7.47
N VAL A 248 -20.95 -4.72 -7.74
CA VAL A 248 -19.89 -3.91 -7.14
C VAL A 248 -20.27 -3.68 -5.69
N GLY A 249 -19.86 -4.58 -4.81
CA GLY A 249 -20.01 -4.40 -3.35
C GLY A 249 -19.37 -3.09 -2.89
N GLU A 250 -19.83 -2.56 -1.76
CA GLU A 250 -19.25 -1.36 -1.15
C GLU A 250 -17.89 -1.68 -0.52
N GLU A 251 -16.92 -0.78 -0.70
CA GLU A 251 -15.58 -0.88 -0.14
C GLU A 251 -15.46 0.09 1.04
N THR A 252 -15.13 -0.46 2.21
CA THR A 252 -14.95 0.33 3.43
C THR A 252 -13.46 0.59 3.64
N THR A 253 -13.10 1.87 3.72
CA THR A 253 -11.75 2.32 4.10
C THR A 253 -11.77 2.83 5.54
N THR A 254 -10.98 2.22 6.41
CA THR A 254 -10.82 2.61 7.81
C THR A 254 -9.45 3.23 8.06
N ALA A 255 -9.40 4.31 8.83
CA ALA A 255 -8.18 4.93 9.34
C ALA A 255 -8.19 4.96 10.86
N GLN A 256 -7.04 4.67 11.48
CA GLN A 256 -6.84 4.77 12.93
C GLN A 256 -5.68 5.71 13.24
N VAL A 257 -5.97 6.75 14.02
CA VAL A 257 -4.98 7.73 14.46
C VAL A 257 -4.90 7.77 15.97
N THR A 258 -3.69 7.93 16.48
CA THR A 258 -3.42 8.12 17.89
C THR A 258 -2.87 9.52 18.11
N LEU A 259 -3.56 10.29 18.93
CA LEU A 259 -3.15 11.63 19.33
C LEU A 259 -2.70 11.60 20.79
N VAL A 260 -1.58 12.26 21.07
CA VAL A 260 -1.07 12.48 22.43
C VAL A 260 -1.11 13.97 22.69
N TYR A 261 -1.77 14.37 23.78
CA TYR A 261 -1.88 15.75 24.22
C TYR A 261 -1.16 15.95 25.54
N GLN A 262 -0.43 17.05 25.65
CA GLN A 262 0.06 17.53 26.95
C GLN A 262 -1.09 18.21 27.69
N VAL A 263 -1.26 17.88 28.97
CA VAL A 263 -2.31 18.44 29.84
C VAL A 263 -1.71 19.12 31.07
N ARG A 264 -2.51 19.99 31.72
CA ARG A 264 -2.16 20.67 32.97
C ARG A 264 -3.33 20.72 33.94
#